data_AF-A0A2D7FIH6-F1
#
_entry.id   AF-A0A2D7FIH6-F1
#
_cell.length_a   1.000
_cell.length_b   1.000
_cell.length_c   1.000
_cell.angle_alpha   90.00
_cell.angle_beta   90.00
_cell.angle_gamma   90.00
#
_symmetry.space_group_name_H-M   'P 1'
#
loop_
_entity.id
_entity.type
_entity.pdbx_description
1 polymer ?
#
loop_
_entity_poly.entity_id
_entity_poly.type
_entity_poly.pdbx_seq_one_letter_code
_entity_poly.pdbx_strand_id
1 'polypeptide(L)'
;MRKFNAENERVKRGYIDFLRHADGKSEATIDKCAAALNRFEESTGFKPFKNFYIEQAKRFKLKLERSRNPNSGEPLSVATRGATRRLVKVFFKWLAFRPGCRSKIHPADAEYFNLTAKDKAVAHAL
;
A
#
# COMPACT_ATOMS: atom_id res chain seq x y z
N MET A 1 7.62 3.62 19.68
CA MET A 1 7.52 3.30 18.23
C MET A 1 6.50 4.25 17.60
N ARG A 2 6.83 4.95 16.52
CA ARG A 2 5.92 5.94 15.91
C ARG A 2 4.72 5.17 15.32
N LYS A 3 3.49 5.46 15.78
CA LYS A 3 2.24 4.83 15.29
C LYS A 3 1.48 5.71 14.29
N PHE A 4 2.09 6.84 13.92
CA PHE A 4 1.39 7.94 13.27
C PHE A 4 2.36 8.84 12.52
N ASN A 5 1.93 9.32 11.36
CA ASN A 5 2.64 10.35 10.61
C ASN A 5 1.64 11.38 10.09
N ALA A 6 1.71 12.61 10.62
CA ALA A 6 0.78 13.68 10.26
C ALA A 6 0.78 14.03 8.76
N GLU A 7 1.93 13.88 8.09
CA GLU A 7 2.01 14.10 6.65
C GLU A 7 1.28 13.02 5.88
N ASN A 8 1.42 11.76 6.30
CA ASN A 8 0.70 10.64 5.71
C ASN A 8 -0.81 10.79 5.87
N GLU A 9 -1.29 11.21 7.03
CA GLU A 9 -2.73 11.46 7.22
C GLU A 9 -3.28 12.55 6.30
N ARG A 10 -2.54 13.64 6.11
CA ARG A 10 -2.96 14.69 5.16
C ARG A 10 -3.06 14.14 3.73
N VAL A 11 -2.09 13.32 3.33
CA VAL A 11 -2.09 12.66 2.02
C VAL A 11 -3.25 11.67 1.90
N LYS A 12 -3.51 10.85 2.92
CA LYS A 12 -4.64 9.91 2.94
C LYS A 12 -5.97 10.63 2.85
N ARG A 13 -6.16 11.72 3.59
CA ARG A 13 -7.39 12.53 3.53
C ARG A 13 -7.63 13.06 2.12
N GLY A 14 -6.59 13.60 1.46
CA GLY A 14 -6.70 14.06 0.07
C GLY A 14 -6.98 12.92 -0.93
N TYR A 15 -6.44 11.73 -0.67
CA TYR A 15 -6.73 10.56 -1.51
C TYR A 15 -8.15 10.03 -1.31
N ILE A 16 -8.64 9.96 -0.08
CA ILE A 16 -10.01 9.55 0.26
C ILE A 16 -11.02 10.49 -0.39
N ASP A 17 -10.77 11.80 -0.32
CA ASP A 17 -11.58 12.82 -0.98
C ASP A 17 -11.64 12.61 -2.50
N PHE A 18 -10.48 12.38 -3.12
CA PHE A 18 -10.40 12.00 -4.55
C PHE A 18 -11.19 10.73 -4.86
N LEU A 19 -11.04 9.67 -4.05
CA LEU A 19 -11.75 8.41 -4.28
C LEU A 19 -13.26 8.59 -4.19
N ARG A 20 -13.74 9.39 -3.24
CA ARG A 20 -15.16 9.64 -3.02
C ARG A 20 -15.77 10.49 -4.12
N HIS A 21 -15.14 11.62 -4.44
CA HIS A 21 -15.77 12.65 -5.26
C HIS A 21 -15.35 12.64 -6.73
N ALA A 22 -14.12 12.22 -7.03
CA ALA A 22 -13.60 12.20 -8.41
C ALA A 22 -13.65 10.81 -9.05
N ASP A 23 -13.28 9.76 -8.31
CA ASP A 23 -13.25 8.38 -8.81
C ASP A 23 -14.56 7.60 -8.51
N GLY A 24 -15.47 8.19 -7.72
CA GLY A 24 -16.80 7.65 -7.42
C GLY A 24 -16.80 6.28 -6.73
N LYS A 25 -15.81 5.99 -5.89
CA LYS A 25 -15.73 4.71 -5.16
C LYS A 25 -16.71 4.68 -3.98
N SER A 26 -17.26 3.50 -3.72
CA SER A 26 -18.10 3.26 -2.54
C SER A 26 -17.30 3.35 -1.24
N GLU A 27 -17.96 3.72 -0.14
CA GLU A 27 -17.32 3.79 1.20
C GLU A 27 -16.62 2.48 1.56
N ALA A 28 -17.24 1.32 1.29
CA ALA A 28 -16.62 0.01 1.53
C ALA A 28 -15.31 -0.20 0.75
N THR A 29 -15.15 0.42 -0.41
CA THR A 29 -13.90 0.38 -1.18
C THR A 29 -12.87 1.36 -0.60
N ILE A 30 -13.32 2.54 -0.17
CA ILE A 30 -12.49 3.55 0.50
C ILE A 30 -11.91 2.98 1.81
N ASP A 31 -12.72 2.26 2.60
CA ASP A 31 -12.27 1.61 3.83
C ASP A 31 -11.20 0.54 3.55
N LYS A 32 -11.38 -0.26 2.49
CA LYS A 32 -10.36 -1.22 2.05
C LYS A 32 -9.07 -0.52 1.62
N CYS A 33 -9.17 0.62 0.93
CA CYS A 33 -8.01 1.45 0.59
C CYS A 33 -7.30 1.94 1.87
N ALA A 34 -8.04 2.53 2.81
CA ALA A 34 -7.48 3.04 4.05
C ALA A 34 -6.78 1.94 4.87
N ALA A 35 -7.40 0.77 4.99
CA ALA A 35 -6.82 -0.39 5.67
C ALA A 35 -5.53 -0.88 4.97
N ALA A 36 -5.53 -0.93 3.63
CA ALA A 36 -4.35 -1.32 2.87
C ALA A 36 -3.18 -0.32 3.03
N LEU A 37 -3.48 0.97 3.06
CA LEU A 37 -2.48 2.02 3.29
C LEU A 37 -1.92 1.97 4.71
N ASN A 38 -2.77 1.79 5.72
CA ASN A 38 -2.31 1.64 7.10
C ASN A 38 -1.36 0.44 7.25
N ARG A 39 -1.68 -0.71 6.64
CA ARG A 39 -0.79 -1.88 6.63
C ARG A 39 0.55 -1.58 5.95
N PHE A 40 0.57 -0.77 4.90
CA PHE A 40 1.82 -0.33 4.27
C PHE A 40 2.63 0.58 5.20
N GLU A 41 2.00 1.53 5.89
CA GLU A 41 2.66 2.38 6.88
C GLU A 41 3.28 1.56 8.02
N GLU A 42 2.55 0.59 8.57
CA GLU A 42 3.07 -0.34 9.57
C GLU A 42 4.27 -1.15 9.07
N SER A 43 4.32 -1.46 7.77
CA SER A 43 5.46 -2.17 7.16
C SER A 43 6.72 -1.31 7.07
N THR A 44 6.57 0.01 6.97
CA THR A 44 7.68 0.96 6.81
C THR A 44 8.04 1.66 8.13
N GLY A 45 7.27 1.43 9.19
CA GLY A 45 7.42 2.15 10.46
C GLY A 45 6.91 3.60 10.36
N PHE A 46 5.83 3.82 9.61
CA PHE A 46 5.19 5.12 9.41
C PHE A 46 6.12 6.18 8.81
N LYS A 47 7.01 5.75 7.91
CA LYS A 47 7.82 6.68 7.10
C LYS A 47 6.91 7.53 6.21
N PRO A 48 7.29 8.78 5.91
CA PRO A 48 6.52 9.62 4.99
C PRO A 48 6.33 8.93 3.64
N PHE A 49 5.11 8.91 3.09
CA PHE A 49 4.85 8.33 1.77
C PHE A 49 5.67 9.01 0.67
N LYS A 50 5.98 10.29 0.84
CA LYS A 50 6.82 11.06 -0.10
C LYS A 50 8.25 10.55 -0.22
N ASN A 51 8.70 9.72 0.73
CA ASN A 51 10.01 9.07 0.73
C ASN A 51 9.90 7.61 0.27
N PHE A 52 8.93 7.31 -0.59
CA PHE A 52 8.77 6.00 -1.18
C PHE A 52 10.02 5.59 -1.95
N TYR A 53 10.44 4.34 -1.77
CA TYR A 53 11.53 3.73 -2.49
C TYR A 53 11.16 2.28 -2.82
N ILE A 54 11.60 1.79 -3.97
CA ILE A 54 11.18 0.49 -4.53
C ILE A 54 11.40 -0.70 -3.58
N GLU A 55 12.42 -0.65 -2.72
CA GLU A 55 12.68 -1.68 -1.70
C GLU A 55 11.56 -1.79 -0.66
N GLN A 56 10.85 -0.69 -0.38
CA GLN A 56 9.69 -0.72 0.51
C GLN A 56 8.58 -1.58 -0.10
N ALA A 57 8.32 -1.45 -1.41
CA ALA A 57 7.35 -2.30 -2.11
C ALA A 57 7.77 -3.78 -2.12
N LYS A 58 9.04 -4.08 -2.38
CA LYS A 58 9.57 -5.45 -2.35
C LYS A 58 9.42 -6.09 -0.97
N ARG A 59 9.84 -5.40 0.09
CA ARG A 59 9.69 -5.86 1.48
C ARG A 59 8.22 -5.99 1.90
N PHE A 60 7.37 -5.06 1.45
CA PHE A 60 5.94 -5.09 1.73
C PHE A 60 5.28 -6.35 1.17
N LYS A 61 5.61 -6.77 -0.06
CA LYS A 61 5.12 -8.04 -0.64
C LYS A 61 5.47 -9.23 0.25
N LEU A 62 6.73 -9.35 0.65
CA LEU A 62 7.19 -10.45 1.52
C LEU A 62 6.51 -10.43 2.89
N LYS A 63 6.33 -9.24 3.50
CA LYS A 63 5.63 -9.11 4.78
C LYS A 63 4.15 -9.51 4.65
N LEU A 64 3.52 -9.16 3.54
CA LEU A 64 2.12 -9.46 3.27
C LEU A 64 1.88 -10.96 3.09
N GLU A 65 2.82 -11.68 2.45
CA GLU A 65 2.76 -13.15 2.33
C GLU A 65 2.78 -13.84 3.70
N ARG A 66 3.55 -13.31 4.66
CA ARG A 66 3.69 -13.83 6.03
C ARG A 66 2.64 -13.29 7.02
N SER A 67 1.81 -12.34 6.58
CA SER A 67 0.84 -11.70 7.46
C SER A 67 -0.34 -12.63 7.74
N ARG A 68 -0.82 -12.60 8.98
CA ARG A 68 -1.98 -13.35 9.45
C ARG A 68 -3.16 -12.40 9.71
N ASN A 69 -4.37 -12.93 9.62
CA ASN A 69 -5.57 -12.23 10.04
C ASN A 69 -5.54 -12.11 11.57
N PRO A 70 -5.64 -10.90 12.15
CA PRO A 70 -5.59 -10.71 13.60
C PRO A 70 -6.74 -11.40 14.33
N ASN A 71 -7.90 -11.59 13.68
CA ASN A 71 -9.08 -12.16 14.31
C ASN A 71 -9.05 -13.69 14.33
N SER A 72 -8.62 -14.31 13.23
CA SER A 72 -8.61 -15.78 13.09
C SER A 72 -7.24 -16.41 13.31
N GLY A 73 -6.15 -15.63 13.34
CA GLY A 73 -4.78 -16.15 13.38
C GLY A 73 -4.32 -16.82 12.08
N GLU A 74 -5.22 -17.04 11.12
CA GLU A 74 -4.93 -17.70 9.85
C GLU A 74 -4.10 -16.82 8.89
N PRO A 75 -3.29 -17.40 8.00
CA PRO A 75 -2.67 -16.66 6.91
C PRO A 75 -3.69 -15.86 6.10
N LEU A 76 -3.30 -14.67 5.64
CA LEU A 76 -4.17 -13.92 4.72
C LEU A 76 -4.40 -14.71 3.43
N SER A 77 -5.65 -14.73 2.98
CA SER A 77 -5.99 -15.36 1.70
C SER A 77 -5.23 -14.71 0.53
N VAL A 78 -4.94 -15.49 -0.50
CA VAL A 78 -4.27 -15.03 -1.73
C VAL A 78 -5.01 -13.83 -2.34
N ALA A 79 -6.35 -13.86 -2.33
CA ALA A 79 -7.19 -12.78 -2.82
C ALA A 79 -7.01 -11.51 -1.99
N THR A 80 -7.01 -11.60 -0.66
CA THR A 80 -6.79 -10.45 0.25
C THR A 80 -5.41 -9.83 0.05
N ARG A 81 -4.36 -10.65 -0.06
CA ARG A 81 -3.00 -10.18 -0.35
C ARG A 81 -2.95 -9.47 -1.70
N GLY A 82 -3.59 -10.05 -2.71
CA GLY A 82 -3.69 -9.48 -4.06
C GLY A 82 -4.43 -8.15 -4.12
N ALA A 83 -5.55 -8.04 -3.43
CA ALA A 83 -6.30 -6.79 -3.32
C ALA A 83 -5.45 -5.72 -2.61
N THR A 84 -4.86 -6.05 -1.45
CA THR A 84 -4.07 -5.12 -0.65
C THR A 84 -2.93 -4.50 -1.47
N ARG A 85 -2.10 -5.31 -2.16
CA ARG A 85 -1.00 -4.77 -2.99
C ARG A 85 -1.49 -3.88 -4.12
N ARG A 86 -2.63 -4.22 -4.75
CA ARG A 86 -3.21 -3.44 -5.85
C ARG A 86 -3.68 -2.07 -5.35
N LEU A 87 -4.34 -2.02 -4.20
CA LEU A 87 -4.80 -0.77 -3.60
C LEU A 87 -3.63 0.17 -3.27
N VAL A 88 -2.57 -0.36 -2.66
CA VAL A 88 -1.35 0.40 -2.36
C VAL A 88 -0.67 0.90 -3.65
N LYS A 89 -0.59 0.05 -4.69
CA LYS A 89 -0.07 0.44 -6.00
C LYS A 89 -0.83 1.62 -6.60
N VAL A 90 -2.17 1.55 -6.65
CA VAL A 90 -3.00 2.61 -7.23
C VAL A 90 -2.81 3.92 -6.47
N PHE A 91 -2.72 3.86 -5.14
CA PHE A 91 -2.41 5.03 -4.33
C PHE A 91 -1.06 5.66 -4.70
N PHE A 92 0.02 4.89 -4.82
CA PHE A 92 1.33 5.45 -5.17
C PHE A 92 1.38 6.01 -6.59
N LYS A 93 0.61 5.43 -7.54
CA LYS A 93 0.41 6.03 -8.86
C LYS A 93 -0.28 7.39 -8.76
N TRP A 94 -1.37 7.49 -8.00
CA TRP A 94 -2.05 8.76 -7.75
C TRP A 94 -1.12 9.78 -7.06
N LEU A 95 -0.36 9.33 -6.06
CA LEU A 95 0.54 10.18 -5.28
C LEU A 95 1.65 10.77 -6.14
N ALA A 96 2.16 10.03 -7.13
CA ALA A 96 3.19 10.51 -8.06
C ALA A 96 2.76 11.77 -8.82
N PHE A 97 1.45 11.96 -9.06
CA PHE A 97 0.94 13.15 -9.76
C PHE A 97 0.71 14.36 -8.85
N ARG A 98 0.81 14.21 -7.53
CA ARG A 98 0.57 15.30 -6.56
C ARG A 98 1.72 16.30 -6.55
N PRO A 99 1.43 17.61 -6.41
CA PRO A 99 2.46 18.63 -6.19
C PRO A 99 3.39 18.25 -5.03
N GLY A 100 4.70 18.40 -5.21
CA GLY A 100 5.72 18.04 -4.22
C GLY A 100 6.12 16.56 -4.18
N CYS A 101 5.46 15.68 -4.94
CA CYS A 101 5.82 14.26 -5.06
C CYS A 101 6.43 13.91 -6.42
N ARG A 102 6.12 14.67 -7.48
CA ARG A 102 6.57 14.41 -8.86
C ARG A 102 8.09 14.25 -9.03
N SER A 103 8.89 14.96 -8.24
CA SER A 103 10.35 14.88 -8.27
C SER A 103 10.93 13.71 -7.46
N LYS A 104 10.11 13.02 -6.65
CA LYS A 104 10.55 12.00 -5.69
C LYS A 104 9.97 10.61 -5.96
N ILE A 105 8.79 10.54 -6.60
CA ILE A 105 8.07 9.30 -6.84
C ILE A 105 7.77 9.22 -8.33
N HIS A 106 8.40 8.26 -9.02
CA HIS A 106 8.07 7.99 -10.41
C HIS A 106 6.87 7.03 -10.49
N PRO A 107 5.87 7.24 -11.36
CA PRO A 107 4.73 6.32 -11.48
C PRO A 107 5.14 4.87 -11.77
N ALA A 108 6.28 4.66 -12.45
CA ALA A 108 6.83 3.33 -12.70
C ALA A 108 7.31 2.61 -11.41
N ASP A 109 7.71 3.34 -10.37
CA ASP A 109 8.16 2.72 -9.12
C ASP A 109 7.02 1.99 -8.41
N ALA A 110 5.77 2.42 -8.63
CA ALA A 110 4.59 1.72 -8.12
C ALA A 110 4.39 0.34 -8.78
N GLU A 111 5.02 0.06 -9.92
CA GLU A 111 4.95 -1.28 -10.54
C GLU A 111 5.70 -2.34 -9.72
N TYR A 112 6.61 -1.95 -8.81
CA TYR A 112 7.29 -2.89 -7.91
C TYR A 112 6.36 -3.60 -6.91
N PHE A 113 5.11 -3.14 -6.77
CA PHE A 113 4.06 -3.85 -6.02
C PHE A 113 3.52 -5.08 -6.76
N ASN A 114 3.82 -5.26 -8.05
CA ASN A 114 3.47 -6.49 -8.77
C ASN A 114 4.30 -7.67 -8.25
N LEU A 115 3.70 -8.87 -8.26
CA LEU A 115 4.45 -10.10 -8.01
C LEU A 115 5.31 -10.46 -9.23
N THR A 116 6.58 -10.75 -8.98
CA THR A 116 7.48 -11.39 -9.94
C THR A 116 7.36 -12.92 -9.85
N ALA A 117 7.89 -13.65 -10.82
CA ALA A 117 7.99 -15.11 -10.75
C ALA A 117 8.78 -15.56 -9.49
N LYS A 118 9.83 -14.81 -9.14
CA LYS A 118 10.64 -15.06 -7.94
C LYS A 118 9.83 -14.86 -6.65
N ASP A 119 9.01 -13.81 -6.57
CA ASP A 119 8.16 -13.57 -5.39
C ASP A 119 7.19 -14.74 -5.16
N LYS A 120 6.65 -15.31 -6.26
CA LYS A 120 5.78 -16.49 -6.19
C LYS A 120 6.55 -17.72 -5.70
N ALA A 121 7.74 -17.97 -6.23
CA ALA A 121 8.57 -19.11 -5.82
C ALA A 121 8.95 -19.04 -4.33
N VAL A 122 9.36 -17.86 -3.83
CA VAL A 122 9.68 -17.65 -2.41
C VAL A 122 8.44 -17.81 -1.52
N ALA A 123 7.25 -17.44 -1.99
CA ALA A 123 6.01 -17.63 -1.25
C ALA A 123 5.60 -19.11 -1.11
N HIS A 124 6.05 -19.99 -2.01
CA HIS A 124 5.77 -21.43 -1.95
C HIS A 124 6.85 -22.22 -1.17
N ALA A 125 8.03 -21.64 -0.96
CA ALA A 125 9.18 -22.32 -0.35
C ALA A 125 9.35 -22.03 1.16
N LEU A 126 8.49 -21.20 1.76
CA LEU A 126 8.50 -20.79 3.17
C LEU A 126 7.20 -21.20 3.86
#